data_AF-A0A6I3UVT1-F1
#
_entry.id   AF-A0A6I3UVT1-F1
#
_cell.length_a   1.000
_cell.length_b   1.000
_cell.length_c   1.000
_cell.angle_alpha   90.00
_cell.angle_beta   90.00
_cell.angle_gamma   90.00
#
_symmetry.space_group_name_H-M   'P 1'
#
loop_
_entity.id
_entity.type
_entity.pdbx_description
1 polymer ?
#
loop_
_entity_poly.entity_id
_entity_poly.type
_entity_poly.pdbx_seq_one_letter_code
_entity_poly.pdbx_strand_id
1 'polypeptide(L)'
;SIIWWECDAKDLLPEGFTHPGSPNGEFKKETDIMDVWFDSGSSWNGVVVNRPELTYPADLYLEGSDQYRGWFNSSLITSVANHGVAPY
;
A
#
# COMPACT_ATOMS: atom_id res chain seq x y z
N SER A 1 5.98 -5.78 10.25
CA SER A 1 5.65 -5.24 11.58
C SER A 1 4.34 -5.85 12.02
N ILE A 2 4.24 -6.40 13.23
CA ILE A 2 3.03 -7.06 13.76
C ILE A 2 2.16 -6.13 14.63
N ILE A 3 2.57 -4.87 14.73
CA ILE A 3 2.02 -3.84 15.63
C ILE A 3 0.51 -3.64 15.48
N TRP A 4 -0.05 -3.73 14.26
CA TRP A 4 -1.50 -3.61 14.05
C TRP A 4 -2.30 -4.65 14.84
N TRP A 5 -1.73 -5.83 15.08
CA TRP A 5 -2.38 -6.92 15.81
C TRP A 5 -2.18 -6.81 17.32
N GLU A 6 -1.01 -6.35 17.77
CA GLU A 6 -0.64 -6.30 19.19
C GLU A 6 -1.20 -5.09 19.93
N CYS A 7 -1.39 -3.95 19.27
CA CYS A 7 -1.84 -2.71 19.90
C CYS A 7 -3.36 -2.53 19.87
N ASP A 8 -3.91 -1.82 20.85
CA ASP A 8 -5.31 -1.39 20.81
C ASP A 8 -5.51 -0.24 19.80
N ALA A 9 -6.75 -0.03 19.34
CA ALA A 9 -7.07 0.99 18.34
C ALA A 9 -6.62 2.40 18.75
N LYS A 10 -6.71 2.73 20.04
CA LYS A 10 -6.28 4.03 20.59
C LYS A 10 -4.77 4.26 20.48
N ASP A 11 -3.96 3.20 20.54
CA ASP A 11 -2.49 3.30 20.55
C ASP A 11 -1.93 3.40 19.12
N LEU A 12 -2.74 3.04 18.12
CA LEU A 12 -2.42 3.16 16.69
C LEU A 12 -2.77 4.55 16.12
N LEU A 13 -3.55 5.34 16.85
CA LEU A 13 -3.98 6.67 16.43
C LEU A 13 -2.93 7.74 16.80
N PRO A 14 -2.87 8.86 16.05
CA PRO A 14 -2.04 9.99 16.44
C PRO A 14 -2.36 10.51 17.84
N GLU A 15 -1.38 11.11 18.50
CA GLU A 15 -1.57 11.69 19.84
C GLU A 15 -2.69 12.75 19.81
N GLY A 16 -3.64 12.64 20.76
CA GLY A 16 -4.76 13.57 20.87
C GLY A 16 -5.80 13.45 19.75
N PHE A 17 -5.79 12.37 18.96
CA PHE A 17 -6.78 12.16 17.92
C PHE A 17 -8.21 12.12 18.49
N THR A 18 -9.10 12.92 17.89
CA THR A 18 -10.53 12.99 18.24
C THR A 18 -11.36 12.96 16.96
N HIS A 19 -12.61 12.49 17.04
CA HIS A 19 -13.51 12.49 15.91
C HIS A 19 -14.96 12.74 16.36
N PRO A 20 -15.75 13.57 15.65
CA PRO A 20 -17.14 13.85 16.04
C PRO A 20 -18.02 12.60 16.13
N GLY A 21 -17.73 11.57 15.32
CA GLY A 21 -18.41 10.27 15.35
C GLY A 21 -18.01 9.37 16.53
N SER A 22 -17.03 9.76 17.34
CA SER A 22 -16.65 9.08 18.57
C SER A 22 -16.49 10.11 19.71
N PRO A 23 -17.60 10.62 20.26
CA PRO A 23 -17.57 11.64 21.31
C PRO A 23 -16.90 11.16 22.60
N ASN A 24 -16.81 9.84 22.80
CA ASN A 24 -16.16 9.23 23.97
C ASN A 24 -14.72 8.74 23.66
N GLY A 25 -14.20 9.00 22.45
CA GLY A 25 -12.85 8.59 22.05
C GLY A 25 -12.67 7.07 21.89
N GLU A 26 -13.76 6.32 21.70
CA GLU A 26 -13.73 4.89 21.42
C GLU A 26 -13.61 4.63 19.92
N PHE A 27 -12.59 3.86 19.53
CA PHE A 27 -12.33 3.53 18.13
C PHE A 27 -12.23 2.02 17.96
N LYS A 28 -12.61 1.53 16.79
CA LYS A 28 -12.47 0.14 16.39
C LYS A 28 -11.51 0.05 15.20
N LYS A 29 -10.48 -0.79 15.31
CA LYS A 29 -9.58 -1.10 14.19
C LYS A 29 -10.21 -2.14 13.27
N GLU A 30 -9.96 -2.02 11.98
CA GLU A 30 -10.31 -3.04 10.99
C GLU A 30 -9.36 -4.25 11.14
N THR A 31 -9.85 -5.44 10.82
CA THR A 31 -9.11 -6.70 10.85
C THR A 31 -8.99 -7.36 9.48
N ASP A 32 -9.68 -6.86 8.47
CA ASP A 32 -9.44 -7.27 7.09
C ASP A 32 -8.01 -6.91 6.65
N ILE A 33 -7.44 -7.74 5.78
CA ILE A 33 -6.11 -7.54 5.19
C ILE A 33 -6.22 -7.22 3.70
N MET A 34 -5.17 -6.65 3.15
CA MET A 34 -5.08 -6.39 1.72
C MET A 34 -4.85 -7.69 0.94
N ASP A 35 -5.36 -7.71 -0.30
CA ASP A 35 -5.06 -8.77 -1.27
C ASP A 35 -3.58 -8.74 -1.66
N VAL A 36 -2.99 -9.91 -1.88
CA VAL A 36 -1.58 -10.10 -2.26
C VAL A 36 -1.23 -9.42 -3.59
N TRP A 37 -2.22 -9.18 -4.46
CA TRP A 37 -2.02 -8.39 -5.66
C TRP A 37 -1.77 -6.91 -5.38
N PHE A 38 -2.29 -6.37 -4.28
CA PHE A 38 -1.96 -5.02 -3.85
C PHE A 38 -0.54 -4.95 -3.27
N ASP A 39 -0.15 -5.94 -2.48
CA ASP A 39 1.22 -6.03 -1.92
C ASP A 39 2.26 -6.05 -3.04
N SER A 40 2.10 -6.96 -4.01
CA SER A 40 3.00 -7.04 -5.16
C SER A 40 2.87 -5.83 -6.09
N GLY A 41 1.64 -5.36 -6.35
CA GLY A 41 1.35 -4.20 -7.19
C GLY A 41 1.98 -2.91 -6.68
N SER A 42 2.16 -2.74 -5.37
CA SER A 42 2.78 -1.56 -4.76
C SER A 42 4.32 -1.61 -4.69
N SER A 43 4.94 -2.65 -5.24
CA SER A 43 6.41 -2.83 -5.23
C SER A 43 7.19 -1.71 -5.93
N TRP A 44 6.62 -1.07 -6.96
CA TRP A 44 7.24 0.09 -7.61
C TRP A 44 7.49 1.22 -6.60
N ASN A 45 6.58 1.42 -5.64
CA ASN A 45 6.74 2.43 -4.60
C ASN A 45 7.66 1.91 -3.50
N GLY A 46 7.36 0.73 -2.96
CA GLY A 46 8.12 0.15 -1.83
C GLY A 46 9.59 -0.14 -2.13
N VAL A 47 9.95 -0.33 -3.40
CA VAL A 47 11.31 -0.68 -3.84
C VAL A 47 11.89 0.37 -4.77
N VAL A 48 11.30 0.58 -5.96
CA VAL A 48 11.93 1.38 -7.03
C VAL A 48 12.02 2.86 -6.64
N VAL A 49 10.98 3.43 -6.04
CA VAL A 49 10.99 4.82 -5.56
C VAL A 49 11.85 5.00 -4.31
N ASN A 50 11.84 4.04 -3.39
CA ASN A 50 12.45 4.19 -2.07
C ASN A 50 13.93 3.78 -2.00
N ARG A 51 14.48 3.11 -3.02
CA ARG A 51 15.91 2.73 -3.06
C ARG A 51 16.72 3.70 -3.91
N PRO A 52 17.76 4.36 -3.35
CA PRO A 52 18.48 5.43 -4.03
C PRO A 52 19.25 5.00 -5.28
N GLU A 53 19.55 3.71 -5.41
CA GLU A 53 20.24 3.13 -6.57
C GLU A 53 19.31 2.78 -7.75
N LEU A 54 17.99 2.94 -7.59
CA LEU A 54 16.98 2.67 -8.62
C LEU A 54 16.38 3.97 -9.14
N THR A 55 15.73 3.90 -10.30
CA THR A 55 15.04 5.05 -10.92
C THR A 55 13.62 4.64 -11.25
N TYR A 56 12.67 5.54 -10.93
CA TYR A 56 11.26 5.40 -11.26
C TYR A 56 10.86 6.43 -12.34
N PRO A 57 10.06 6.06 -13.35
CA PRO A 57 9.58 4.69 -13.65
C PRO A 57 10.71 3.73 -14.04
N ALA A 58 10.49 2.43 -13.90
CA ALA A 58 11.43 1.41 -14.36
C ALA A 58 11.46 1.36 -15.90
N ASP A 59 12.57 0.96 -16.51
CA ASP A 59 12.64 0.89 -17.98
C ASP A 59 11.89 -0.32 -18.57
N LEU A 60 11.75 -1.41 -17.80
CA LEU A 60 11.13 -2.65 -18.26
C LEU A 60 10.61 -3.49 -17.09
N TYR A 61 9.39 -3.99 -17.24
CA TYR A 61 8.89 -5.14 -16.49
C TYR A 61 8.90 -6.38 -17.39
N LEU A 62 9.36 -7.51 -16.87
CA LEU A 62 9.46 -8.77 -17.61
C LEU A 62 9.01 -9.94 -16.75
N GLU A 63 7.90 -10.57 -17.12
CA GLU A 63 7.29 -11.72 -16.44
C GLU A 63 6.52 -12.60 -17.44
N GLY A 64 5.98 -13.72 -16.97
CA GLY A 64 5.09 -14.61 -17.74
C GLY A 64 3.78 -13.96 -18.17
N SER A 65 3.11 -14.55 -19.17
CA SER A 65 1.87 -14.00 -19.76
C SER A 65 0.68 -14.00 -18.80
N ASP A 66 0.68 -14.83 -17.76
CA ASP A 66 -0.32 -14.78 -16.69
C ASP A 66 -0.33 -13.43 -15.95
N GLN A 67 0.80 -12.72 -15.92
CA GLN A 67 0.93 -11.45 -15.19
C GLN A 67 0.20 -10.27 -15.83
N TYR A 68 -0.29 -10.39 -17.07
CA TYR A 68 -1.20 -9.40 -17.65
C TYR A 68 -2.46 -9.17 -16.80
N ARG A 69 -2.91 -10.20 -16.06
CA ARG A 69 -4.04 -10.10 -15.13
C ARG A 69 -3.62 -10.12 -13.66
N GLY A 70 -2.33 -10.35 -13.39
CA GLY A 70 -1.71 -10.30 -12.08
C GLY A 70 -0.91 -9.02 -11.90
N TRP A 71 0.40 -9.18 -11.72
CA TRP A 71 1.29 -8.12 -11.26
C TRP A 71 1.41 -6.91 -12.19
N PHE A 72 1.36 -7.10 -13.52
CA PHE A 72 1.39 -5.95 -14.44
C PHE A 72 0.17 -5.06 -14.27
N ASN A 73 -1.00 -5.68 -14.09
CA ASN A 73 -2.26 -4.96 -13.90
C ASN A 73 -2.32 -4.26 -12.55
N SER A 74 -1.98 -4.97 -11.45
CA SER A 74 -2.01 -4.35 -10.13
C SER A 74 -0.96 -3.25 -9.96
N SER A 75 0.24 -3.43 -10.56
CA SER A 75 1.28 -2.38 -10.56
C SER A 75 0.84 -1.15 -11.36
N LEU A 76 0.24 -1.36 -12.54
CA LEU A 76 -0.26 -0.26 -13.36
C LEU A 76 -1.36 0.52 -12.63
N ILE A 77 -2.35 -0.18 -12.07
CA ILE A 77 -3.47 0.45 -11.35
C ILE A 77 -2.96 1.27 -10.16
N THR A 78 -2.12 0.69 -9.30
CA THR A 78 -1.64 1.37 -8.10
C THR A 78 -0.72 2.55 -8.42
N SER A 79 0.14 2.43 -9.44
CA SER A 79 1.01 3.51 -9.89
C SER A 79 0.23 4.67 -10.50
N VAL A 80 -0.71 4.38 -11.40
CA VAL A 80 -1.55 5.43 -12.00
C VAL A 80 -2.43 6.10 -10.96
N ALA A 81 -2.98 5.34 -10.00
CA ALA A 81 -3.77 5.89 -8.92
C ALA A 81 -2.99 6.86 -8.02
N ASN A 82 -1.70 6.57 -7.73
CA ASN A 82 -0.89 7.40 -6.83
C ASN A 82 -0.10 8.50 -7.55
N HIS A 83 0.52 8.18 -8.70
CA HIS A 83 1.47 9.04 -9.42
C HIS A 83 1.01 9.44 -10.84
N GLY A 84 -0.11 8.91 -11.33
CA GLY A 84 -0.65 9.25 -12.64
C GLY A 84 0.12 8.68 -13.84
N VAL A 85 1.12 7.83 -13.61
CA VAL A 85 1.95 7.23 -14.68
C VAL A 85 2.11 5.72 -14.47
N ALA A 86 2.41 4.99 -15.54
CA ALA A 86 2.76 3.57 -15.45
C ALA A 86 4.10 3.41 -14.69
N PRO A 87 4.29 2.30 -13.95
CA PRO A 87 5.51 2.09 -13.18
C PRO A 87 6.67 1.54 -14.03
N TYR A 88 6.39 1.25 -15.31
CA TYR A 88 7.29 0.77 -16.36
C TYR A 88 6.92 1.42 -17.70
#